data_AF-A0A1Y6KVW6-F1
#
_entry.id   AF-A0A1Y6KVW6-F1
#
_cell.length_a   1.000
_cell.length_b   1.000
_cell.length_c   1.000
_cell.angle_alpha   90.00
_cell.angle_beta   90.00
_cell.angle_gamma   90.00
#
_symmetry.space_group_name_H-M   'P 1'
#
loop_
_entity.id
_entity.type
_entity.pdbx_description
1 polymer ?
#
loop_
_entity_poly.entity_id
_entity_poly.type
_entity_poly.pdbx_seq_one_letter_code
_entity_poly.pdbx_strand_id
1 'polypeptide(L)'
;MKKRNVIAIGVLALAGLIGARDVYITLYPQHVVNINDKTLNLGQVYSQNLLSTVMITADGATLLTVTSPLSTIVKQLTMKLQHDVNQGNRELDNGEKMQLATAYFNTNIAIHLSTVVIYNSQHYKAIPMPLDAVTVNYTANNELQFNDIIELVQRYQNKTQQAFNNNYNFID
;
A
#
# COMPACT_ATOMS: atom_id res chain seq x y z
N MET A 1 -55.78 -1.81 -51.08
CA MET A 1 -55.12 -2.27 -49.83
C MET A 1 -53.61 -2.05 -50.01
N LYS A 2 -52.99 -1.12 -49.25
CA LYS A 2 -52.05 -1.32 -48.12
C LYS A 2 -50.77 -2.09 -48.50
N LYS A 3 -49.52 -1.74 -48.13
CA LYS A 3 -48.86 -0.64 -47.40
C LYS A 3 -47.34 -0.89 -47.53
N ARG A 4 -46.54 0.18 -47.71
CA ARG A 4 -45.12 0.41 -47.33
C ARG A 4 -44.21 -0.80 -47.00
N ASN A 5 -43.19 -1.01 -47.85
CA ASN A 5 -41.90 -1.60 -47.47
C ASN A 5 -40.95 -0.48 -47.08
N VAL A 6 -40.87 -0.14 -45.79
CA VAL A 6 -39.79 0.70 -45.24
C VAL A 6 -39.42 0.12 -43.88
N ILE A 7 -38.12 0.19 -43.59
CA ILE A 7 -37.45 -0.04 -42.30
C ILE A 7 -36.92 -1.48 -42.11
N ALA A 8 -35.80 -1.78 -42.77
CA ALA A 8 -34.86 -2.82 -42.34
C ALA A 8 -33.40 -2.35 -42.49
N ILE A 9 -33.14 -1.05 -42.27
CA ILE A 9 -31.77 -0.48 -42.25
C ILE A 9 -31.42 0.08 -40.85
N GLY A 10 -32.39 0.11 -39.92
CA GLY A 10 -32.22 0.74 -38.61
C GLY A 10 -31.55 -0.09 -37.50
N VAL A 11 -31.28 -1.39 -37.71
CA VAL A 11 -30.81 -2.27 -36.61
C VAL A 11 -29.33 -2.66 -36.71
N LEU A 12 -28.70 -2.59 -37.90
CA LEU A 12 -27.28 -2.94 -38.04
C LEU A 12 -26.31 -1.86 -37.54
N ALA A 13 -26.72 -0.59 -37.51
CA ALA A 13 -25.87 0.50 -37.02
C ALA A 13 -25.76 0.55 -35.47
N LEU A 14 -26.75 0.04 -34.74
CA LEU A 14 -26.77 0.06 -33.28
C LEU A 14 -25.93 -1.08 -32.66
N ALA A 15 -25.87 -2.25 -33.30
CA ALA A 15 -25.00 -3.34 -32.85
C ALA A 15 -23.50 -3.00 -33.00
N GLY A 16 -23.14 -2.23 -34.05
CA GLY A 16 -21.77 -1.75 -34.25
C GLY A 16 -21.31 -0.74 -33.19
N LEU A 17 -22.20 0.12 -32.69
CA LEU A 17 -21.86 1.13 -31.68
C LEU A 17 -21.66 0.53 -30.28
N ILE A 18 -22.42 -0.51 -29.93
CA ILE A 18 -22.24 -1.21 -28.64
C ILE A 18 -20.93 -2.00 -28.64
N GLY A 19 -20.65 -2.75 -29.72
CA GLY A 19 -19.38 -3.47 -29.87
C GLY A 19 -18.16 -2.56 -29.96
N ALA A 20 -18.26 -1.41 -30.63
CA ALA A 20 -17.14 -0.47 -30.75
C ALA A 20 -16.76 0.19 -29.42
N ARG A 21 -17.71 0.46 -28.53
CA ARG A 21 -17.43 1.03 -27.20
C ARG A 21 -16.71 0.02 -26.30
N ASP A 22 -17.16 -1.22 -26.27
CA ASP A 22 -16.50 -2.28 -25.49
C ASP A 22 -15.11 -2.60 -26.05
N VAL A 23 -14.95 -2.65 -27.37
CA VAL A 23 -13.64 -2.80 -28.03
C VAL A 23 -12.74 -1.60 -27.73
N TYR A 24 -13.27 -0.37 -27.74
CA TYR A 24 -12.49 0.83 -27.43
C TYR A 24 -12.03 0.86 -25.97
N ILE A 25 -12.89 0.51 -25.01
CA ILE A 25 -12.53 0.42 -23.59
C ILE A 25 -11.51 -0.71 -23.35
N THR A 26 -11.63 -1.82 -24.09
CA THR A 26 -10.66 -2.93 -24.05
C THR A 26 -9.30 -2.54 -24.63
N LEU A 27 -9.27 -1.71 -25.69
CA LEU A 27 -8.04 -1.22 -26.32
C LEU A 27 -7.43 -0.01 -25.61
N TYR A 28 -8.23 0.76 -24.87
CA TYR A 28 -7.85 1.98 -24.16
C TYR A 28 -8.42 1.98 -22.74
N PRO A 29 -7.86 1.16 -21.83
CA PRO A 29 -8.34 1.08 -20.45
C PRO A 29 -8.24 2.45 -19.77
N GLN A 30 -9.36 2.90 -19.21
CA GLN A 30 -9.42 4.12 -18.39
C GLN A 30 -9.32 3.73 -16.93
N HIS A 31 -8.10 3.62 -16.41
CA HIS A 31 -7.91 3.37 -14.99
C HIS A 31 -8.25 4.62 -14.18
N VAL A 32 -9.09 4.45 -13.17
CA VAL A 32 -9.57 5.54 -12.32
C VAL A 32 -9.34 5.18 -10.86
N VAL A 33 -8.95 6.17 -10.06
CA VAL A 33 -8.81 6.04 -8.61
C VAL A 33 -9.69 7.07 -7.93
N ASN A 34 -10.38 6.67 -6.86
CA ASN A 34 -11.16 7.60 -6.04
C ASN A 34 -10.33 8.06 -4.84
N ILE A 35 -10.17 9.37 -4.69
CA ILE A 35 -9.44 10.02 -3.60
C ILE A 35 -10.37 11.06 -2.97
N ASN A 36 -10.74 10.89 -1.70
CA ASN A 36 -11.61 11.83 -0.97
C ASN A 36 -12.86 12.25 -1.78
N ASP A 37 -13.59 11.25 -2.28
CA ASP A 37 -14.80 11.42 -3.12
C ASP A 37 -14.58 12.11 -4.48
N LYS A 38 -13.32 12.29 -4.90
CA LYS A 38 -12.97 12.78 -6.23
C LYS A 38 -12.35 11.67 -7.06
N THR A 39 -12.86 11.48 -8.27
CA THR A 39 -12.32 10.52 -9.22
C THR A 39 -11.16 11.15 -9.99
N LEU A 40 -10.01 10.50 -9.95
CA LEU A 40 -8.86 10.84 -10.78
C LEU A 40 -8.73 9.82 -11.91
N ASN A 41 -8.74 10.31 -13.14
CA ASN A 41 -8.47 9.49 -14.33
C ASN A 41 -6.97 9.42 -14.60
N LEU A 42 -6.41 8.22 -14.55
CA LEU A 42 -5.01 7.95 -14.85
C LEU A 42 -4.76 7.66 -16.33
N GLY A 43 -5.81 7.36 -17.10
CA GLY A 43 -5.67 6.74 -18.42
C GLY A 43 -5.06 5.34 -18.29
N GLN A 44 -4.21 4.95 -19.23
CA GLN A 44 -3.46 3.69 -19.11
C GLN A 44 -2.37 3.81 -18.05
N VAL A 45 -2.27 2.83 -17.15
CA VAL A 45 -1.20 2.72 -16.15
C VAL A 45 -0.11 1.83 -16.73
N TYR A 46 1.13 2.32 -16.75
CA TYR A 46 2.30 1.63 -17.30
C TYR A 46 3.14 0.94 -16.22
N SER A 47 3.18 1.53 -15.02
CA SER A 47 3.79 0.89 -13.86
C SER A 47 3.16 1.37 -12.56
N GLN A 48 3.31 0.54 -11.53
CA GLN A 48 2.78 0.79 -10.19
C GLN A 48 3.77 0.23 -9.16
N ASN A 49 4.12 1.02 -8.16
CA ASN A 49 5.05 0.62 -7.11
C ASN A 49 4.47 0.94 -5.74
N LEU A 50 4.50 -0.01 -4.81
CA LEU A 50 4.07 0.21 -3.44
C LEU A 50 5.26 0.53 -2.56
N LEU A 51 5.26 1.72 -1.96
CA LEU A 51 6.26 2.16 -1.01
C LEU A 51 5.62 2.29 0.36
N SER A 52 6.16 1.55 1.33
CA SER A 52 5.67 1.54 2.70
C SER A 52 6.70 2.19 3.63
N THR A 53 6.21 2.89 4.63
CA THR A 53 7.01 3.50 5.69
C THR A 53 6.49 3.04 7.05
N VAL A 54 7.41 2.57 7.88
CA VAL A 54 7.23 2.31 9.31
C VAL A 54 8.02 3.37 10.07
N MET A 55 7.35 4.15 10.90
CA MET A 55 7.97 5.15 11.76
C MET A 55 7.58 4.89 13.21
N ILE A 56 8.57 4.74 14.09
CA ILE A 56 8.38 4.60 15.53
C ILE A 56 8.84 5.89 16.17
N THR A 57 7.96 6.52 16.96
CA THR A 57 8.26 7.76 17.68
C THR A 57 8.03 7.57 19.18
N ALA A 58 8.82 8.24 20.01
CA ALA A 58 8.61 8.38 21.44
C ALA A 58 8.81 9.84 21.84
N ASP A 59 7.93 10.36 22.70
CA ASP A 59 8.05 11.72 23.25
C ASP A 59 8.25 12.82 22.18
N GLY A 60 7.62 12.65 21.02
CA GLY A 60 7.73 13.57 19.87
C GLY A 60 9.00 13.43 19.03
N ALA A 61 9.92 12.53 19.39
CA ALA A 61 11.13 12.22 18.63
C ALA A 61 10.97 10.93 17.83
N THR A 62 11.53 10.90 16.62
CA THR A 62 11.60 9.70 15.79
C THR A 62 12.73 8.80 16.28
N LEU A 63 12.39 7.59 16.73
CA LEU A 63 13.35 6.58 17.14
C LEU A 63 13.83 5.74 15.96
N LEU A 64 12.91 5.39 15.06
CA LEU A 64 13.19 4.52 13.92
C LEU A 64 12.31 4.92 12.74
N THR A 65 12.89 4.91 11.54
CA THR A 65 12.13 5.03 10.28
C THR A 65 12.69 4.06 9.28
N VAL A 66 11.82 3.25 8.68
CA VAL A 66 12.15 2.32 7.61
C VAL A 66 11.19 2.58 6.46
N THR A 67 11.73 2.94 5.31
CA THR A 67 10.96 3.12 4.06
C THR A 67 11.50 2.14 3.02
N SER A 68 10.62 1.29 2.48
CA SER A 68 10.99 0.29 1.48
C SER A 68 9.80 -0.17 0.66
N PRO A 69 10.00 -0.94 -0.43
CA PRO A 69 8.89 -1.60 -1.10
C PRO A 69 8.05 -2.42 -0.12
N LEU A 70 6.73 -2.39 -0.26
CA LEU A 70 5.77 -3.09 0.62
C LEU A 70 6.16 -4.57 0.78
N SER A 71 6.60 -5.24 -0.29
CA SER A 71 7.02 -6.65 -0.28
C SER A 71 8.22 -6.96 0.62
N THR A 72 9.00 -5.94 1.02
CA THR A 72 10.25 -6.09 1.77
C THR A 72 10.25 -5.36 3.12
N ILE A 73 9.18 -4.65 3.46
CA ILE A 73 9.13 -3.76 4.64
C ILE A 73 9.35 -4.51 5.95
N VAL A 74 8.74 -5.68 6.11
CA VAL A 74 8.94 -6.53 7.30
C VAL A 74 10.40 -6.93 7.42
N LYS A 75 11.01 -7.40 6.32
CA LYS A 75 12.43 -7.80 6.31
C LYS A 75 13.35 -6.65 6.70
N GLN A 76 13.14 -5.46 6.13
CA GLN A 76 13.97 -4.28 6.42
C GLN A 76 13.81 -3.82 7.87
N LEU A 77 12.58 -3.82 8.40
CA LEU A 77 12.33 -3.53 9.80
C LEU A 77 13.01 -4.54 10.73
N THR A 78 12.85 -5.84 10.48
CA THR A 78 13.49 -6.90 11.26
C THR A 78 15.01 -6.73 11.27
N MET A 79 15.62 -6.45 10.12
CA MET A 79 17.06 -6.20 10.03
C MET A 79 17.48 -4.99 10.87
N LYS A 80 16.71 -3.90 10.86
CA LYS A 80 17.01 -2.70 11.64
C LYS A 80 16.88 -2.95 13.15
N LEU A 81 15.78 -3.57 13.59
CA LEU A 81 15.59 -3.93 15.00
C LEU A 81 16.64 -4.93 15.49
N GLN A 82 17.01 -5.91 14.65
CA GLN A 82 18.07 -6.88 14.99
C GLN A 82 19.43 -6.20 15.09
N HIS A 83 19.72 -5.21 14.24
CA HIS A 83 20.93 -4.41 14.34
C HIS A 83 20.99 -3.67 15.68
N ASP A 84 19.89 -3.04 16.09
CA ASP A 84 19.81 -2.28 17.34
C ASP A 84 19.95 -3.20 18.57
N VAL A 85 19.32 -4.38 18.55
CA VAL A 85 19.52 -5.43 19.58
C VAL A 85 20.99 -5.89 19.64
N ASN A 86 21.60 -6.13 18.48
CA ASN A 86 23.00 -6.56 18.41
C ASN A 86 23.95 -5.47 18.91
N GLN A 87 23.65 -4.19 18.67
CA GLN A 87 24.41 -3.08 19.19
C GLN A 87 24.30 -3.01 20.72
N GLY A 88 23.09 -3.02 21.27
CA GLY A 88 22.89 -3.01 22.72
C GLY A 88 23.57 -4.20 23.41
N ASN A 89 23.51 -5.39 22.82
CA ASN A 89 24.20 -6.58 23.33
C ASN A 89 25.74 -6.47 23.35
N ARG A 90 26.36 -5.60 22.55
CA ARG A 90 27.82 -5.36 22.60
C ARG A 90 28.22 -4.44 23.75
N GLU A 91 27.28 -3.65 24.25
CA GLU A 91 27.47 -2.69 25.34
C GLU A 91 27.18 -3.31 26.71
N LEU A 92 26.55 -4.50 26.74
CA LEU A 92 26.33 -5.27 27.96
C LEU A 92 27.59 -6.07 28.35
N ASP A 93 28.00 -5.95 29.61
CA ASP A 93 29.01 -6.82 30.21
C ASP A 93 28.52 -8.28 30.27
N ASN A 94 29.46 -9.24 30.33
CA ASN A 94 29.19 -10.69 30.34
C ASN A 94 27.92 -11.08 31.14
N GLY A 95 26.86 -11.47 30.42
CA GLY A 95 25.54 -11.74 30.98
C GLY A 95 24.49 -12.14 29.93
N GLU A 96 23.20 -12.03 30.29
CA GLU A 96 22.07 -12.32 29.40
C GLU A 96 22.05 -11.42 28.16
N LYS A 97 21.70 -12.00 27.01
CA LYS A 97 21.61 -11.28 25.72
C LYS A 97 20.16 -10.93 25.41
N MET A 98 19.91 -9.68 25.06
CA MET A 98 18.64 -9.24 24.48
C MET A 98 18.37 -9.97 23.17
N GLN A 99 17.11 -10.28 22.92
CA GLN A 99 16.60 -10.87 21.69
C GLN A 99 15.41 -10.05 21.19
N LEU A 100 15.01 -10.20 19.93
CA LEU A 100 13.79 -9.52 19.44
C LEU A 100 12.53 -9.90 20.24
N ALA A 101 12.51 -11.11 20.81
CA ALA A 101 11.43 -11.63 21.66
C ALA A 101 11.50 -11.12 23.12
N THR A 102 12.48 -10.31 23.48
CA THR A 102 12.63 -9.79 24.86
C THR A 102 12.94 -8.30 24.91
N ALA A 103 13.43 -7.71 23.82
CA ALA A 103 13.66 -6.28 23.70
C ALA A 103 12.33 -5.55 23.49
N TYR A 104 12.12 -4.47 24.24
CA TYR A 104 10.94 -3.62 24.19
C TYR A 104 11.32 -2.16 24.49
N PHE A 105 10.41 -1.22 24.18
CA PHE A 105 10.57 0.19 24.55
C PHE A 105 10.03 0.43 25.96
N ASN A 106 10.86 0.98 26.86
CA ASN A 106 10.47 1.34 28.22
C ASN A 106 9.81 2.73 28.32
N THR A 107 9.40 3.30 27.20
CA THR A 107 8.68 4.57 27.09
C THR A 107 7.43 4.40 26.24
N ASN A 108 6.54 5.38 26.27
CA ASN A 108 5.38 5.42 25.39
C ASN A 108 5.84 5.62 23.95
N ILE A 109 5.25 4.84 23.03
CA ILE A 109 5.59 4.91 21.62
C ILE A 109 4.34 5.05 20.76
N ALA A 110 4.50 5.67 19.59
CA ALA A 110 3.56 5.60 18.50
C ALA A 110 4.22 4.92 17.30
N ILE A 111 3.53 3.96 16.70
CA ILE A 111 3.95 3.25 15.50
C ILE A 111 3.05 3.72 14.37
N HIS A 112 3.63 4.47 13.44
CA HIS A 112 2.99 4.95 12.22
C HIS A 112 3.34 4.04 11.06
N LEU A 113 2.32 3.47 10.43
CA LEU A 113 2.44 2.61 9.25
C LEU A 113 1.71 3.31 8.10
N SER A 114 2.39 3.52 6.99
CA SER A 114 1.78 4.16 5.81
C SER A 114 2.28 3.52 4.53
N THR A 115 1.41 3.42 3.54
CA THR A 115 1.76 2.92 2.21
C THR A 115 1.20 3.85 1.16
N VAL A 116 2.04 4.17 0.19
CA VAL A 116 1.65 4.91 -1.01
C VAL A 116 1.86 4.02 -2.23
N VAL A 117 0.93 4.10 -3.17
CA VAL A 117 1.12 3.55 -4.51
C VAL A 117 1.61 4.67 -5.41
N ILE A 118 2.67 4.44 -6.16
CA ILE A 118 3.21 5.37 -7.13
C ILE A 118 2.86 4.84 -8.52
N TYR A 119 1.95 5.52 -9.20
CA TYR A 119 1.58 5.17 -10.58
C TYR A 119 2.39 5.98 -11.59
N ASN A 120 2.89 5.29 -12.62
CA ASN A 120 3.26 5.90 -13.89
C ASN A 120 2.15 5.57 -14.89
N SER A 121 1.60 6.60 -15.52
CA SER A 121 0.40 6.52 -16.33
C SER A 121 0.43 7.50 -17.49
N GLN A 122 -0.51 7.34 -18.42
CA GLN A 122 -0.63 8.17 -19.62
C GLN A 122 -0.69 9.66 -19.30
N HIS A 123 -1.35 10.04 -18.21
CA HIS A 123 -1.52 11.43 -17.82
C HIS A 123 -0.49 11.91 -16.78
N TYR A 124 0.15 10.99 -16.04
CA TYR A 124 1.06 11.33 -14.94
C TYR A 124 2.30 10.43 -14.92
N LYS A 125 3.49 11.04 -14.96
CA LYS A 125 4.76 10.30 -14.94
C LYS A 125 5.05 9.58 -13.62
N ALA A 126 4.61 10.15 -12.49
CA ALA A 126 4.74 9.57 -11.16
C ALA A 126 3.76 10.27 -10.23
N ILE A 127 2.63 9.64 -9.94
CA ILE A 127 1.63 10.16 -9.00
C ILE A 127 1.59 9.29 -7.74
N PRO A 128 1.96 9.83 -6.56
CA PRO A 128 1.80 9.12 -5.30
C PRO A 128 0.34 9.19 -4.87
N MET A 129 -0.22 8.03 -4.50
CA MET A 129 -1.56 7.88 -3.97
C MET A 129 -1.50 7.20 -2.61
N PRO A 130 -2.00 7.85 -1.55
CA PRO A 130 -2.15 7.18 -0.26
C PRO A 130 -3.07 5.97 -0.41
N LEU A 131 -2.59 4.80 0.01
CA LEU A 131 -3.35 3.55 -0.03
C LEU A 131 -3.93 3.20 1.34
N ASP A 132 -3.08 3.21 2.36
CA ASP A 132 -3.50 3.00 3.75
C ASP A 132 -2.53 3.71 4.68
N ALA A 133 -3.04 4.18 5.81
CA ALA A 133 -2.24 4.76 6.88
C ALA A 133 -2.91 4.49 8.23
N VAL A 134 -2.12 4.01 9.20
CA VAL A 134 -2.57 3.73 10.55
C VAL A 134 -1.52 4.17 11.55
N THR A 135 -1.99 4.64 12.70
CA THR A 135 -1.15 4.94 13.86
C THR A 135 -1.64 4.10 15.03
N VAL A 136 -0.73 3.41 15.70
CA VAL A 136 -1.01 2.62 16.90
C VAL A 136 -0.16 3.14 18.04
N ASN A 137 -0.81 3.48 19.16
CA ASN A 137 -0.15 4.02 20.34
C ASN A 137 0.00 2.92 21.39
N TYR A 138 1.17 2.85 22.02
CA TYR A 138 1.48 1.93 23.10
C TYR A 138 2.06 2.69 24.28
N THR A 139 1.75 2.21 25.48
CA THR A 139 2.33 2.72 26.72
C THR A 139 3.51 1.86 27.15
N ALA A 140 4.42 2.41 27.94
CA ALA A 140 5.55 1.66 28.51
C ALA A 140 5.10 0.39 29.26
N ASN A 141 3.93 0.43 29.90
CA ASN A 141 3.34 -0.70 30.64
C ASN A 141 2.90 -1.87 29.74
N ASN A 142 2.84 -1.67 28.42
CA ASN A 142 2.50 -2.74 27.49
C ASN A 142 3.67 -3.69 27.21
N GLU A 143 4.90 -3.31 27.56
CA GLU A 143 6.12 -4.10 27.31
C GLU A 143 6.17 -4.67 25.88
N LEU A 144 5.76 -3.86 24.89
CA LEU A 144 5.60 -4.30 23.51
C LEU A 144 6.95 -4.75 22.95
N GLN A 145 7.08 -6.05 22.67
CA GLN A 145 8.34 -6.63 22.22
C GLN A 145 8.59 -6.29 20.76
N PHE A 146 9.85 -6.29 20.34
CA PHE A 146 10.22 -6.02 18.95
C PHE A 146 9.61 -7.05 18.00
N ASN A 147 9.43 -8.31 18.42
CA ASN A 147 8.69 -9.31 17.66
C ASN A 147 7.21 -8.91 17.43
N ASP A 148 6.53 -8.35 18.44
CA ASP A 148 5.14 -7.91 18.29
C ASP A 148 5.01 -6.77 17.27
N ILE A 149 6.01 -5.89 17.22
CA ILE A 149 6.10 -4.81 16.22
C ILE A 149 6.28 -5.39 14.82
N ILE A 150 7.14 -6.39 14.66
CA ILE A 150 7.36 -7.10 13.40
C ILE A 150 6.05 -7.76 12.93
N GLU A 151 5.34 -8.45 13.83
CA GLU A 151 4.05 -9.07 13.52
C GLU A 151 2.98 -8.03 13.16
N LEU A 152 2.92 -6.90 13.86
CA LEU A 152 2.01 -5.80 13.54
C LEU A 152 2.25 -5.30 12.11
N VAL A 153 3.51 -5.09 11.74
CA VAL A 153 3.91 -4.62 10.40
C VAL A 153 3.61 -5.68 9.35
N GLN A 154 3.76 -6.96 9.67
CA GLN A 154 3.39 -8.06 8.77
C GLN A 154 1.87 -8.13 8.54
N ARG A 155 1.06 -7.97 9.58
CA ARG A 155 -0.40 -7.90 9.45
C ARG A 155 -0.82 -6.71 8.59
N TYR A 156 -0.22 -5.55 8.82
CA TYR A 156 -0.44 -4.35 8.00
C TYR A 156 -0.02 -4.59 6.54
N GLN A 157 1.14 -5.21 6.31
CA GLN A 157 1.64 -5.53 4.97
C GLN A 157 0.63 -6.39 4.21
N ASN A 158 0.17 -7.48 4.83
CA ASN A 158 -0.77 -8.43 4.22
C ASN A 158 -2.11 -7.76 3.89
N LYS A 159 -2.67 -7.00 4.83
CA LYS A 159 -3.92 -6.25 4.63
C LYS A 159 -3.79 -5.24 3.50
N THR A 160 -2.69 -4.48 3.48
CA THR A 160 -2.44 -3.46 2.46
C THR A 160 -2.24 -4.06 1.08
N GLN A 161 -1.50 -5.17 0.98
CA GLN A 161 -1.32 -5.90 -0.27
C GLN A 161 -2.65 -6.43 -0.80
N GLN A 162 -3.51 -6.96 0.06
CA GLN A 162 -4.84 -7.42 -0.34
C GLN A 162 -5.72 -6.26 -0.81
N ALA A 163 -5.73 -5.13 -0.09
CA ALA A 163 -6.47 -3.94 -0.49
C ALA A 163 -6.01 -3.42 -1.85
N PHE A 164 -4.69 -3.42 -2.10
CA PHE A 164 -4.11 -3.06 -3.37
C PHE A 164 -4.58 -3.99 -4.49
N ASN A 165 -4.40 -5.30 -4.33
CA ASN A 165 -4.75 -6.29 -5.34
C ASN A 165 -6.23 -6.23 -5.74
N ASN A 166 -7.12 -5.93 -4.78
CA ASN A 166 -8.56 -5.94 -5.02
C ASN A 166 -9.08 -4.69 -5.74
N ASN A 167 -8.49 -3.51 -5.49
CA ASN A 167 -9.11 -2.23 -5.84
C ASN A 167 -8.19 -1.23 -6.55
N TYR A 168 -6.88 -1.45 -6.52
CA TYR A 168 -5.87 -0.48 -6.94
C TYR A 168 -4.79 -1.09 -7.84
N ASN A 169 -4.84 -2.40 -8.08
CA ASN A 169 -4.02 -3.06 -9.07
C ASN A 169 -4.61 -2.82 -10.47
N PHE A 170 -3.88 -2.12 -11.33
CA PHE A 170 -4.27 -1.86 -12.71
C PHE A 170 -3.43 -2.61 -13.73
N ILE A 171 -2.45 -3.38 -13.27
CA ILE A 171 -1.52 -4.15 -14.10
C ILE A 171 -1.52 -5.57 -13.57
N ASP A 172 -2.24 -6.45 -14.25
CA ASP A 172 -2.21 -7.90 -14.04
C ASP A 172 -1.06 -8.57 -14.81
#